data_AF-A0A8K0KN79-F1
#
_entry.id   AF-A0A8K0KN79-F1
#
_cell.length_a   1.000
_cell.length_b   1.000
_cell.length_c   1.000
_cell.angle_alpha   90.00
_cell.angle_beta   90.00
_cell.angle_gamma   90.00
#
_symmetry.space_group_name_H-M   'P 1'
#
loop_
_entity.id
_entity.type
_entity.pdbx_description
1 polymer ?
#
loop_
_entity_poly.entity_id
_entity_poly.type
_entity_poly.pdbx_seq_one_letter_code
_entity_poly.pdbx_strand_id
1 'polypeptide(L)'
;MSPEVETPVTCGTNRGILTGALGTIGSSSLLTGTKTSRAADSVLGATEASEQDGFYLLKKDSQRRMTLTKVLSQDEGKICDIWMKSLEREIGDTILTMGHLETLMRGLKEYIPEQNREYIETAIHTLKEELDFDAVAINHLHFAIYLFQDAVNVVLRSHSIKPHWMFALDNLVRNAVQAAITVLSP
;
A
#
# COMPACT_ATOMS: atom_id res chain seq x y z
N MET A 1 48.23 -17.58 -5.59
CA MET A 1 49.51 -16.86 -5.59
C MET A 1 49.20 -15.42 -5.98
N SER A 2 49.29 -14.55 -5.00
CA SER A 2 49.09 -13.08 -4.93
C SER A 2 49.78 -12.28 -6.07
N PRO A 3 49.56 -10.96 -6.25
CA PRO A 3 49.19 -10.04 -5.15
C PRO A 3 48.20 -8.89 -5.40
N GLU A 4 47.59 -8.54 -4.26
CA GLU A 4 47.03 -7.26 -3.88
C GLU A 4 48.02 -6.10 -4.10
N VAL A 5 47.49 -4.94 -4.47
CA VAL A 5 48.21 -3.67 -4.38
C VAL A 5 47.45 -2.78 -3.39
N GLU A 6 48.01 -2.65 -2.19
CA GLU A 6 47.72 -1.56 -1.26
C GLU A 6 48.62 -0.36 -1.59
N THR A 7 48.16 0.84 -1.18
CA THR A 7 48.89 2.01 -0.58
C THR A 7 48.17 3.35 -0.93
N PRO A 8 48.50 4.51 -0.31
CA PRO A 8 47.97 4.93 0.99
C PRO A 8 47.44 6.39 1.06
N VAL A 9 46.71 6.68 2.14
CA VAL A 9 46.65 7.92 2.97
C VAL A 9 46.95 9.30 2.35
N THR A 10 46.01 10.25 2.47
CA THR A 10 46.33 11.63 2.90
C THR A 10 45.24 12.25 3.79
N CYS A 11 45.72 12.81 4.90
CA CYS A 11 45.05 13.67 5.88
C CYS A 11 44.66 15.03 5.29
N GLY A 12 43.56 15.63 5.78
CA GLY A 12 43.10 16.96 5.37
C GLY A 12 42.17 17.61 6.40
N THR A 13 42.77 18.10 7.48
CA THR A 13 42.21 19.04 8.47
C THR A 13 41.47 20.23 7.84
N ASN A 14 40.29 20.59 8.37
CA ASN A 14 39.96 22.01 8.50
C ASN A 14 39.07 22.33 9.71
N ARG A 15 39.59 23.22 10.57
CA ARG A 15 38.95 23.87 11.73
C ARG A 15 38.34 25.20 11.29
N GLY A 16 37.17 25.54 11.86
CA GLY A 16 36.67 26.92 12.01
C GLY A 16 35.53 26.88 13.04
N ILE A 17 35.75 27.20 14.32
CA ILE A 17 35.79 28.51 14.99
C ILE A 17 34.44 29.28 14.97
N LEU A 18 33.77 29.18 16.13
CA LEU A 18 33.19 30.22 17.00
C LEU A 18 32.55 31.49 16.41
N THR A 19 31.30 31.74 16.82
CA THR A 19 30.71 33.00 17.39
C THR A 19 29.20 32.72 17.55
N GLY A 20 28.47 32.91 18.66
CA GLY A 20 28.57 33.89 19.75
C GLY A 20 27.37 34.85 19.65
N ALA A 21 26.35 34.71 20.50
CA ALA A 21 25.44 35.80 20.89
C ALA A 21 24.50 35.39 22.06
N LEU A 22 24.66 36.09 23.19
CA LEU A 22 23.73 36.21 24.31
C LEU A 22 22.58 37.19 23.98
N GLY A 23 21.47 37.07 24.71
CA GLY A 23 20.45 38.13 24.90
C GLY A 23 19.18 37.56 25.54
N THR A 24 19.01 37.53 26.87
CA THR A 24 18.62 38.62 27.80
C THR A 24 17.10 38.72 28.02
N ILE A 25 16.72 38.33 29.25
CA ILE A 25 15.62 38.70 30.18
C ILE A 25 14.39 39.52 29.72
N GLY A 26 13.25 39.22 30.37
CA GLY A 26 12.09 40.11 30.53
C GLY A 26 10.85 39.32 31.01
N SER A 27 10.70 39.07 32.31
CA SER A 27 9.94 39.88 33.29
C SER A 27 8.45 39.51 33.40
N SER A 28 8.10 39.05 34.60
CA SER A 28 6.79 38.67 35.12
C SER A 28 5.74 39.79 35.07
N SER A 29 4.45 39.42 35.03
CA SER A 29 3.42 40.18 35.75
C SER A 29 2.22 39.30 36.12
N LEU A 30 1.98 39.22 37.43
CA LEU A 30 0.81 38.66 38.10
C LEU A 30 -0.24 39.77 38.25
N LEU A 31 -1.46 39.56 37.79
CA LEU A 31 -2.61 40.29 38.31
C LEU A 31 -3.80 39.34 38.55
N THR A 32 -4.30 39.39 39.76
CA THR A 32 -5.53 38.78 40.26
C THR A 32 -6.78 39.55 39.80
N GLY A 33 -7.88 38.85 39.53
CA GLY A 33 -9.20 39.47 39.37
C GLY A 33 -10.32 38.42 39.38
N THR A 34 -11.09 38.37 40.47
CA THR A 34 -12.21 37.45 40.71
C THR A 34 -13.56 37.96 40.21
N LYS A 35 -14.37 37.00 39.71
CA LYS A 35 -15.84 36.91 39.64
C LYS A 35 -16.61 37.84 38.66
N THR A 36 -17.33 37.21 37.73
CA THR A 36 -18.82 37.23 37.66
C THR A 36 -19.33 36.16 36.69
N SER A 37 -20.56 35.73 36.96
CA SER A 37 -21.26 34.59 36.36
C SER A 37 -22.01 34.95 35.07
N ARG A 38 -22.17 33.92 34.21
CA ARG A 38 -23.30 33.65 33.29
C ARG A 38 -23.20 34.18 31.85
N ALA A 39 -22.99 33.26 30.92
CA ALA A 39 -23.89 32.96 29.80
C ALA A 39 -23.39 31.71 29.05
N ALA A 40 -24.33 30.98 28.48
CA ALA A 40 -24.14 29.72 27.77
C ALA A 40 -23.37 29.87 26.45
N ASP A 41 -23.13 28.72 25.85
CA ASP A 41 -22.85 28.47 24.43
C ASP A 41 -21.38 28.28 24.04
N SER A 42 -20.96 27.01 23.99
CA SER A 42 -19.78 26.54 23.27
C SER A 42 -19.89 25.03 23.04
N VAL A 43 -20.96 24.58 22.37
CA VAL A 43 -21.08 23.20 21.86
C VAL A 43 -21.23 23.27 20.34
N LEU A 44 -20.30 23.90 19.63
CA LEU A 44 -20.30 23.90 18.15
C LEU A 44 -18.90 23.91 17.50
N GLY A 45 -17.83 23.63 18.25
CA GLY A 45 -16.45 23.72 17.72
C GLY A 45 -15.79 22.42 17.27
N ALA A 46 -16.43 21.26 17.42
CA ALA A 46 -15.79 19.95 17.23
C ALA A 46 -16.21 19.20 15.94
N THR A 47 -17.24 19.66 15.24
CA THR A 47 -17.76 18.98 14.04
C THR A 47 -17.00 19.38 12.77
N GLU A 48 -16.62 20.65 12.63
CA GLU A 48 -16.04 21.18 11.39
C GLU A 48 -14.62 20.65 11.11
N ALA A 49 -13.81 20.48 12.14
CA ALA A 49 -12.46 19.92 12.02
C ALA A 49 -12.50 18.41 11.70
N SER A 50 -13.48 17.70 12.24
CA SER A 50 -13.69 16.27 12.02
C SER A 50 -14.16 15.98 10.60
N GLU A 51 -15.06 16.81 10.07
CA GLU A 51 -15.60 16.67 8.71
C GLU A 51 -14.58 17.07 7.64
N GLN A 52 -13.79 18.13 7.87
CA GLN A 52 -12.72 18.50 6.95
C GLN A 52 -11.62 17.42 6.90
N ASP A 53 -11.15 16.91 8.05
CA ASP A 53 -10.13 15.86 8.09
C ASP A 53 -10.62 14.57 7.40
N GLY A 54 -11.87 14.14 7.66
CA GLY A 54 -12.50 13.02 6.97
C GLY A 54 -12.56 13.21 5.45
N PHE A 55 -12.93 14.40 4.98
CA PHE A 55 -12.97 14.73 3.55
C PHE A 55 -11.59 14.68 2.89
N TYR A 56 -10.54 15.20 3.55
CA TYR A 56 -9.16 15.12 3.05
C TYR A 56 -8.62 13.68 3.03
N LEU A 57 -8.99 12.85 4.00
CA LEU A 57 -8.65 11.43 4.03
C LEU A 57 -9.29 10.67 2.86
N LEU A 58 -10.58 10.88 2.60
CA LEU A 58 -11.29 10.24 1.48
C LEU A 58 -10.71 10.63 0.11
N LYS A 59 -10.36 11.91 -0.08
CA LYS A 59 -9.71 12.38 -1.32
C LYS A 59 -8.34 11.74 -1.53
N LYS A 60 -7.53 11.64 -0.47
CA LYS A 60 -6.21 11.00 -0.51
C LYS A 60 -6.31 9.50 -0.76
N ASP A 61 -7.32 8.86 -0.19
CA ASP A 61 -7.55 7.42 -0.39
C ASP A 61 -8.00 7.12 -1.82
N SER A 62 -8.96 7.87 -2.34
CA SER A 62 -9.38 7.78 -3.75
C SER A 62 -8.19 7.95 -4.71
N GLN A 63 -7.32 8.93 -4.46
CA GLN A 63 -6.11 9.13 -5.28
C GLN A 63 -5.17 7.91 -5.25
N ARG A 64 -5.00 7.26 -4.10
CA ARG A 64 -4.19 6.04 -3.98
C ARG A 64 -4.80 4.89 -4.78
N ARG A 65 -6.12 4.69 -4.66
CA ARG A 65 -6.85 3.64 -5.38
C ARG A 65 -6.75 3.83 -6.90
N MET A 66 -6.99 5.06 -7.38
CA MET A 66 -6.81 5.39 -8.81
C MET A 66 -5.38 5.16 -9.31
N THR A 67 -4.37 5.52 -8.50
CA THR A 67 -2.96 5.30 -8.85
C THR A 67 -2.65 3.81 -8.96
N LEU A 68 -3.11 3.00 -8.01
CA LEU A 68 -2.93 1.55 -8.05
C LEU A 68 -3.61 0.94 -9.28
N THR A 69 -4.89 1.25 -9.50
CA THR A 69 -5.64 0.75 -10.66
C THR A 69 -4.93 1.09 -11.98
N LYS A 70 -4.38 2.31 -12.10
CA LYS A 70 -3.61 2.70 -13.28
C LYS A 70 -2.38 1.82 -13.49
N VAL A 71 -1.59 1.58 -12.45
CA VAL A 71 -0.40 0.70 -12.55
C VAL A 71 -0.82 -0.73 -12.92
N LEU A 72 -1.85 -1.26 -12.26
CA LEU A 72 -2.36 -2.61 -12.53
C LEU A 72 -2.83 -2.76 -13.98
N SER A 73 -3.47 -1.74 -14.57
CA SER A 73 -3.87 -1.77 -15.98
C SER A 73 -2.69 -1.61 -16.95
N GLN A 74 -1.68 -0.81 -16.59
CA GLN A 74 -0.54 -0.54 -17.47
C GLN A 74 0.42 -1.73 -17.55
N ASP A 75 0.61 -2.44 -16.45
CA ASP A 75 1.56 -3.56 -16.35
C ASP A 75 0.86 -4.91 -16.22
N GLU A 76 -0.41 -5.02 -16.62
CA GLU A 76 -1.24 -6.21 -16.43
C GLU A 76 -0.55 -7.49 -16.91
N GLY A 77 -0.05 -7.51 -18.15
CA GLY A 77 0.68 -8.65 -18.70
C GLY A 77 1.96 -8.97 -17.92
N LYS A 78 2.73 -7.96 -17.54
CA LYS A 78 3.97 -8.14 -16.76
C LYS A 78 3.68 -8.70 -15.36
N ILE A 79 2.61 -8.24 -14.72
CA ILE A 79 2.16 -8.76 -13.42
C ILE A 79 1.78 -10.23 -13.58
N CYS A 80 0.97 -10.58 -14.57
CA CYS A 80 0.54 -11.96 -14.81
C CYS A 80 1.73 -12.88 -15.15
N ASP A 81 2.71 -12.41 -15.93
CA ASP A 81 3.93 -13.18 -16.24
C ASP A 81 4.76 -13.47 -14.99
N ILE A 82 4.96 -12.46 -14.12
CA ILE A 82 5.69 -12.63 -12.85
C ILE A 82 4.90 -13.56 -11.94
N TRP A 83 3.59 -13.39 -11.89
CA TRP A 83 2.71 -14.16 -11.04
C TRP A 83 2.67 -15.64 -11.43
N MET A 84 2.56 -15.95 -12.72
CA MET A 84 2.63 -17.31 -13.24
C MET A 84 3.97 -17.96 -12.89
N LYS A 85 5.09 -17.27 -13.11
CA LYS A 85 6.43 -17.78 -12.75
C LYS A 85 6.60 -18.00 -11.25
N SER A 86 5.97 -17.18 -10.41
CA SER A 86 5.95 -17.40 -8.96
C SER A 86 5.12 -18.64 -8.61
N LEU A 87 3.98 -18.84 -9.27
CA LEU A 87 3.12 -20.00 -9.05
C LEU A 87 3.81 -21.32 -9.44
N GLU A 88 4.44 -21.35 -10.62
CA GLU A 88 5.24 -22.49 -11.09
C GLU A 88 6.43 -22.79 -10.17
N ARG A 89 7.02 -21.76 -9.53
CA ARG A 89 8.11 -21.95 -8.57
C ARG A 89 7.62 -22.58 -7.26
N GLU A 90 6.47 -22.15 -6.76
CA GLU A 90 5.95 -22.59 -5.45
C GLU A 90 5.24 -23.95 -5.53
N ILE A 91 4.48 -24.19 -6.61
CA ILE A 91 3.64 -25.39 -6.77
C ILE A 91 4.26 -26.40 -7.76
N GLY A 92 5.07 -25.94 -8.70
CA GLY A 92 5.55 -26.76 -9.81
C GLY A 92 4.54 -26.78 -10.96
N ASP A 93 3.99 -27.96 -11.25
CA ASP A 93 3.06 -28.17 -12.36
C ASP A 93 1.65 -27.67 -11.98
N THR A 94 1.37 -26.40 -12.30
CA THR A 94 0.09 -25.77 -11.97
C THR A 94 -0.96 -26.05 -13.06
N ILE A 95 -2.17 -26.40 -12.62
CA ILE A 95 -3.35 -26.54 -13.49
C ILE A 95 -3.86 -25.16 -13.96
N LEU A 96 -3.47 -24.08 -13.28
CA LEU A 96 -3.91 -22.73 -13.65
C LEU A 96 -3.24 -22.26 -14.94
N THR A 97 -4.07 -21.79 -15.87
CA THR A 97 -3.61 -21.19 -17.12
C THR A 97 -3.42 -19.68 -16.96
N MET A 98 -2.74 -19.05 -17.93
CA MET A 98 -2.59 -17.60 -17.96
C MET A 98 -3.96 -16.89 -17.99
N GLY A 99 -4.94 -17.44 -18.71
CA GLY A 99 -6.30 -16.90 -18.75
C GLY A 99 -6.99 -16.91 -17.38
N HIS A 100 -6.75 -17.93 -16.56
CA HIS A 100 -7.28 -17.96 -15.20
C HIS A 100 -6.69 -16.83 -14.33
N LEU A 101 -5.38 -16.59 -14.46
CA LEU A 101 -4.70 -15.48 -13.76
C LEU A 101 -5.20 -14.12 -14.24
N GLU A 102 -5.40 -13.93 -15.54
CA GLU A 102 -5.95 -12.69 -16.10
C GLU A 102 -7.39 -12.41 -15.60
N THR A 103 -8.24 -13.44 -15.53
CA THR A 103 -9.59 -13.31 -14.95
C THR A 103 -9.54 -12.92 -13.48
N LEU A 104 -8.65 -13.54 -12.68
CA LEU A 104 -8.48 -13.19 -11.27
C LEU A 104 -7.90 -11.77 -11.10
N MET A 105 -6.90 -11.40 -11.91
CA MET A 105 -6.30 -10.07 -11.95
C MET A 105 -7.35 -8.99 -12.23
N ARG A 106 -8.23 -9.22 -13.21
CA ARG A 106 -9.34 -8.32 -13.52
C ARG A 106 -10.27 -8.12 -12.33
N GLY A 107 -10.71 -9.19 -11.68
CA GLY A 107 -11.60 -9.09 -10.50
C GLY A 107 -10.96 -8.33 -9.33
N LEU A 108 -9.69 -8.61 -9.02
CA LEU A 108 -8.93 -7.89 -7.99
C LEU A 108 -8.72 -6.41 -8.33
N LYS A 109 -8.48 -6.10 -9.61
CA LYS A 109 -8.30 -4.73 -10.11
C LYS A 109 -9.59 -3.91 -10.05
N GLU A 110 -10.73 -4.50 -10.44
CA GLU A 110 -12.05 -3.88 -10.43
C GLU A 110 -12.58 -3.65 -9.01
N TYR A 111 -12.18 -4.50 -8.06
CA TYR A 111 -12.44 -4.26 -6.64
C TYR A 111 -11.80 -2.98 -6.12
N ILE A 112 -10.60 -2.59 -6.57
CA ILE A 112 -9.82 -1.52 -5.91
C ILE A 112 -10.49 -0.14 -5.88
N PRO A 113 -11.08 0.39 -6.97
CA PRO A 113 -11.67 1.74 -6.97
C PRO A 113 -12.81 1.93 -5.96
N GLU A 114 -13.72 0.96 -5.89
CA GLU A 114 -15.00 1.04 -5.15
C GLU A 114 -15.05 0.11 -3.93
N GLN A 115 -14.11 -0.83 -3.82
CA GLN A 115 -14.08 -1.89 -2.80
C GLN A 115 -15.35 -2.75 -2.79
N ASN A 116 -16.02 -2.85 -3.94
CA ASN A 116 -17.18 -3.73 -4.12
C ASN A 116 -16.72 -5.18 -4.30
N ARG A 117 -17.10 -6.05 -3.36
CA ARG A 117 -16.72 -7.47 -3.33
C ARG A 117 -17.34 -8.29 -4.46
N GLU A 118 -18.42 -7.81 -5.07
CA GLU A 118 -19.12 -8.47 -6.17
C GLU A 118 -18.19 -8.77 -7.37
N TYR A 119 -17.22 -7.89 -7.64
CA TYR A 119 -16.23 -8.11 -8.71
C TYR A 119 -15.34 -9.33 -8.43
N ILE A 120 -14.94 -9.52 -7.18
CA ILE A 120 -14.13 -10.67 -6.75
C ILE A 120 -14.97 -11.94 -6.71
N GLU A 121 -16.20 -11.85 -6.20
CA GLU A 121 -17.16 -12.96 -6.16
C GLU A 121 -17.47 -13.49 -7.55
N THR A 122 -17.73 -12.59 -8.50
CA THR A 122 -17.98 -12.95 -9.91
C THR A 122 -16.74 -13.63 -10.51
N ALA A 123 -15.55 -13.04 -10.35
CA ALA A 123 -14.33 -13.62 -10.91
C ALA A 123 -14.02 -15.00 -10.31
N ILE A 124 -14.14 -15.18 -9.00
CA ILE A 124 -13.89 -16.46 -8.33
C ILE A 124 -14.94 -17.50 -8.73
N HIS A 125 -16.21 -17.10 -8.87
CA HIS A 125 -17.26 -18.00 -9.33
C HIS A 125 -16.97 -18.51 -10.75
N THR A 126 -16.68 -17.61 -11.68
CA THR A 126 -16.31 -17.99 -13.06
C THR A 126 -15.12 -18.94 -13.08
N LEU A 127 -14.08 -18.66 -12.29
CA LEU A 127 -12.91 -19.55 -12.21
C LEU A 127 -13.24 -20.91 -11.60
N LYS A 128 -14.12 -20.97 -10.60
CA LYS A 128 -14.57 -22.26 -10.03
C LYS A 128 -15.33 -23.09 -11.06
N GLU A 129 -16.15 -22.47 -11.90
CA GLU A 129 -16.85 -23.14 -13.00
C GLU A 129 -15.88 -23.62 -14.09
N GLU A 130 -14.94 -22.78 -14.52
CA GLU A 130 -13.92 -23.15 -15.52
C GLU A 130 -12.98 -24.27 -15.04
N LEU A 131 -12.79 -24.39 -13.73
CA LEU A 131 -11.97 -25.42 -13.09
C LEU A 131 -12.78 -26.62 -12.59
N ASP A 132 -14.05 -26.73 -12.99
CA ASP A 132 -14.96 -27.84 -12.62
C ASP A 132 -15.07 -28.09 -11.11
N PHE A 133 -14.89 -27.04 -10.29
CA PHE A 133 -14.84 -27.13 -8.83
C PHE A 133 -13.82 -28.14 -8.29
N ASP A 134 -12.76 -28.43 -9.05
CA ASP A 134 -11.71 -29.36 -8.65
C ASP A 134 -10.96 -28.85 -7.42
N ALA A 135 -10.82 -29.70 -6.40
CA ALA A 135 -10.23 -29.33 -5.13
C ALA A 135 -8.74 -28.95 -5.25
N VAL A 136 -8.00 -29.58 -6.17
CA VAL A 136 -6.58 -29.29 -6.41
C VAL A 136 -6.46 -27.93 -7.10
N ALA A 137 -7.27 -27.68 -8.13
CA ALA A 137 -7.31 -26.42 -8.85
C ALA A 137 -7.74 -25.25 -7.94
N ILE A 138 -8.72 -25.45 -7.07
CA ILE A 138 -9.12 -24.45 -6.05
C ILE A 138 -7.98 -24.19 -5.07
N ASN A 139 -7.23 -25.22 -4.66
CA ASN A 139 -6.05 -25.02 -3.81
C ASN A 139 -4.96 -24.22 -4.54
N HIS A 140 -4.74 -24.47 -5.84
CA HIS A 140 -3.82 -23.65 -6.65
C HIS A 140 -4.31 -22.21 -6.77
N LEU A 141 -5.63 -22.00 -6.85
CA LEU A 141 -6.23 -20.66 -6.85
C LEU A 141 -6.00 -19.92 -5.53
N HIS A 142 -6.06 -20.62 -4.39
CA HIS A 142 -5.64 -20.05 -3.11
C HIS A 142 -4.19 -19.56 -3.14
N PHE A 143 -3.26 -20.40 -3.59
CA PHE A 143 -1.86 -20.01 -3.72
C PHE A 143 -1.67 -18.83 -4.68
N ALA A 144 -2.37 -18.81 -5.82
CA ALA A 144 -2.34 -17.68 -6.72
C ALA A 144 -2.75 -16.40 -5.99
N ILE A 145 -3.88 -16.38 -5.28
CA ILE A 145 -4.32 -15.21 -4.51
C ILE A 145 -3.27 -14.75 -3.49
N TYR A 146 -2.61 -15.68 -2.78
CA TYR A 146 -1.54 -15.34 -1.83
C TYR A 146 -0.33 -14.69 -2.52
N LEU A 147 0.06 -15.18 -3.69
CA LEU A 147 1.23 -14.70 -4.44
C LEU A 147 0.98 -13.40 -5.22
N PHE A 148 -0.28 -12.99 -5.37
CA PHE A 148 -0.65 -11.78 -6.13
C PHE A 148 0.05 -10.53 -5.60
N GLN A 149 0.10 -10.37 -4.27
CA GLN A 149 0.71 -9.22 -3.64
C GLN A 149 2.19 -9.08 -4.01
N ASP A 150 2.92 -10.18 -4.03
CA ASP A 150 4.35 -10.20 -4.36
C ASP A 150 4.59 -9.84 -5.82
N ALA A 151 3.78 -10.38 -6.74
CA ALA A 151 3.87 -10.05 -8.16
C ALA A 151 3.65 -8.55 -8.42
N VAL A 152 2.60 -7.97 -7.82
CA VAL A 152 2.34 -6.53 -7.92
C VAL A 152 3.46 -5.71 -7.30
N ASN A 153 3.97 -6.13 -6.15
CA ASN A 153 5.05 -5.43 -5.45
C ASN A 153 6.36 -5.39 -6.24
N VAL A 154 6.70 -6.45 -6.98
CA VAL A 154 7.84 -6.45 -7.91
C VAL A 154 7.68 -5.36 -8.97
N VAL A 155 6.48 -5.25 -9.55
CA VAL A 155 6.19 -4.22 -10.57
C VAL A 155 6.19 -2.82 -9.97
N LEU A 156 5.55 -2.61 -8.81
CA LEU A 156 5.57 -1.31 -8.11
C LEU A 156 6.99 -0.83 -7.81
N ARG A 157 7.89 -1.75 -7.45
CA ARG A 157 9.32 -1.44 -7.23
C ARG A 157 10.04 -1.04 -8.51
N SER A 158 9.63 -1.56 -9.67
CA SER A 158 10.22 -1.17 -10.97
C SER A 158 9.87 0.26 -11.40
N HIS A 159 8.78 0.83 -10.87
CA HIS A 159 8.36 2.21 -11.15
C HIS A 159 9.02 3.29 -10.29
N SER A 160 10.04 2.95 -9.48
CA SER A 160 10.75 3.90 -8.60
C SER A 160 9.81 4.73 -7.70
N ILE A 161 8.75 4.08 -7.17
CA ILE A 161 7.74 4.71 -6.32
C ILE A 161 8.34 5.07 -4.95
N LYS A 162 8.04 6.27 -4.44
CA LYS A 162 8.53 6.70 -3.12
C LYS A 162 8.07 5.75 -2.01
N PRO A 163 8.88 5.50 -0.96
CA PRO A 163 8.57 4.50 0.08
C PRO A 163 7.20 4.67 0.74
N HIS A 164 6.77 5.91 1.02
CA HIS A 164 5.47 6.19 1.63
C HIS A 164 4.28 5.87 0.72
N TRP A 165 4.46 6.01 -0.61
CA TRP A 165 3.46 5.60 -1.60
C TRP A 165 3.47 4.08 -1.76
N MET A 166 4.65 3.46 -1.82
CA MET A 166 4.78 2.00 -1.91
C MET A 166 3.99 1.33 -0.78
N PHE A 167 4.18 1.78 0.47
CA PHE A 167 3.45 1.25 1.63
C PHE A 167 1.93 1.42 1.50
N ALA A 168 1.46 2.56 1.00
CA ALA A 168 0.04 2.83 0.85
C ALA A 168 -0.61 1.96 -0.24
N LEU A 169 0.07 1.77 -1.38
CA LEU A 169 -0.42 0.95 -2.49
C LEU A 169 -0.38 -0.54 -2.13
N ASP A 170 0.70 -0.99 -1.51
CA ASP A 170 0.86 -2.35 -1.01
C ASP A 170 -0.23 -2.71 0.04
N ASN A 171 -0.66 -1.75 0.86
CA ASN A 171 -1.80 -1.95 1.75
C ASN A 171 -3.14 -2.16 1.01
N LEU A 172 -3.37 -1.45 -0.09
CA LEU A 172 -4.56 -1.65 -0.91
C LEU A 172 -4.56 -3.03 -1.58
N VAL A 173 -3.39 -3.48 -2.06
CA VAL A 173 -3.23 -4.83 -2.62
C VAL A 173 -3.51 -5.89 -1.56
N ARG A 174 -2.97 -5.75 -0.35
CA ARG A 174 -3.31 -6.64 0.78
C ARG A 174 -4.81 -6.72 1.03
N ASN A 175 -5.50 -5.58 1.03
CA ASN A 175 -6.95 -5.57 1.26
C ASN A 175 -7.71 -6.34 0.17
N ALA A 176 -7.30 -6.20 -1.10
CA ALA A 176 -7.88 -6.97 -2.20
C ALA A 176 -7.63 -8.48 -2.05
N VAL A 177 -6.40 -8.86 -1.69
CA VAL A 177 -6.03 -10.26 -1.41
C VAL A 177 -6.87 -10.85 -0.27
N GLN A 178 -7.05 -10.12 0.84
CA GLN A 178 -7.87 -10.57 1.98
C GLN A 178 -9.34 -10.72 1.61
N ALA A 179 -9.88 -9.80 0.81
CA ALA A 179 -11.23 -9.91 0.28
C ALA A 179 -11.39 -11.18 -0.57
N ALA A 180 -10.44 -11.46 -1.46
CA ALA A 180 -10.44 -12.66 -2.29
C ALA A 180 -10.29 -13.96 -1.49
N ILE A 181 -9.43 -14.00 -0.46
CA ILE A 181 -9.32 -15.15 0.44
C ILE A 181 -10.65 -15.41 1.15
N THR A 182 -11.31 -14.35 1.63
CA THR A 182 -12.60 -14.47 2.31
C THR A 182 -13.70 -15.01 1.39
N VAL A 183 -13.69 -14.60 0.12
CA VAL A 183 -14.65 -15.08 -0.90
C VAL A 183 -14.35 -16.50 -1.36
N LEU A 184 -13.07 -16.87 -1.48
CA LEU A 184 -12.68 -18.20 -1.92
C LEU A 184 -12.94 -19.26 -0.84
N SER A 185 -12.84 -18.87 0.43
CA SER A 185 -13.11 -19.74 1.57
C SER A 185 -14.52 -20.34 1.49
N PRO A 186 -14.67 -21.67 1.69
CA PRO A 186 -15.93 -22.39 1.63
C PRO A 186 -16.90 -22.04 2.77
#